data_AF-A0A512E1S5-F1
#
_entry.id   AF-A0A512E1S5-F1
#
_cell.length_a   1.000
_cell.length_b   1.000
_cell.length_c   1.000
_cell.angle_alpha   90.00
_cell.angle_beta   90.00
_cell.angle_gamma   90.00
#
_symmetry.space_group_name_H-M   'P 1'
#
loop_
_entity.id
_entity.type
_entity.pdbx_description
1 polymer ?
#
loop_
_entity_poly.entity_id
_entity_poly.type
_entity_poly.pdbx_seq_one_letter_code
_entity_poly.pdbx_strand_id
1 'polypeptide(L)'
;MTMKRAHLLTIGLTCGVAALVNGALVLRDMPALGLLSATAQGIDTRMPSMPMASPGEPEAVCPPGNDEARAGITVEGVEIAPSTACVADDPYVVAASVLGTNNVSEDTLMRSGLSRDAVIKGRDGDPNYVEIHLEVAELNGFNPDGGPPLPGYAIAPGIKPGFWTFAPKHRGMSTVSSESSDAGPLLRMPPPSIRVKVGDTLRIVLENTHYLPHTIHLHGVDHPYLNSAGEGNDGVPMFGEEAVQPGESRVYEAKLRHAGTMYYHCHVDEQAHVPMGLAGMIIVEEKQAETPVQTLNIGAGEVRYRSGAVRSAGYAGEHDLVYGDVLRGLNSLLSTSNNARVIERHIQQDFNVTQAQPEYFLLNGRAFPYTLRESMIAIEPGQRVKLHVLDASSEYIALHTHGHKVLITHQDGVAVPPGARTMRDVVDLMPGQRVDLDLDATDDGLHSYGPGLWMIHDHRPKAVTNNGIGHGGSMTFLAYPGFLDTQGIPRAAADLAKLFVPGHYATHASGMPMPDGAGSTSGFAGTDWAGTLRMVALPLLLTGMLVSFGSLFRRRRASTHGAEVNGRNERSPSIRTIHSAKTAKGRRK
;
A
#
# COMPACT_ATOMS: atom_id res chain seq x y z
N MET A 1 35.37 52.95 -1.04
CA MET A 1 36.54 52.79 -0.15
C MET A 1 36.57 51.34 0.32
N THR A 2 37.72 50.68 0.14
CA THR A 2 38.18 49.35 0.66
C THR A 2 37.28 48.13 0.40
N MET A 3 37.45 47.36 -0.69
CA MET A 3 38.49 46.33 -1.02
C MET A 3 38.25 44.96 -0.32
N LYS A 4 38.43 43.77 -0.92
CA LYS A 4 38.64 43.27 -2.30
C LYS A 4 38.55 41.72 -2.26
N ARG A 5 38.05 41.16 -3.37
CA ARG A 5 38.09 39.79 -3.94
C ARG A 5 39.04 38.72 -3.37
N ALA A 6 38.59 37.46 -3.44
CA ALA A 6 39.43 36.26 -3.54
C ALA A 6 39.06 35.42 -4.79
N HIS A 7 40.08 34.89 -5.47
CA HIS A 7 40.02 34.00 -6.64
C HIS A 7 40.70 32.65 -6.31
N LEU A 8 40.11 31.55 -6.81
CA LEU A 8 40.68 30.33 -7.42
C LEU A 8 42.15 29.91 -7.12
N LEU A 9 42.41 28.63 -6.77
CA LEU A 9 42.83 27.51 -7.66
C LEU A 9 43.45 26.29 -6.89
N THR A 10 42.91 25.09 -7.14
CA THR A 10 43.51 23.72 -7.36
C THR A 10 44.72 23.09 -6.62
N ILE A 11 44.49 21.79 -6.29
CA ILE A 11 45.26 20.53 -6.56
C ILE A 11 46.52 20.17 -5.72
N GLY A 12 46.50 18.95 -5.17
CA GLY A 12 47.67 18.06 -5.09
C GLY A 12 47.66 17.06 -3.92
N LEU A 13 47.27 15.80 -4.15
CA LEU A 13 47.46 14.69 -3.21
C LEU A 13 48.46 13.68 -3.82
N THR A 14 49.55 13.40 -3.11
CA THR A 14 50.59 12.43 -3.48
C THR A 14 50.55 11.17 -2.60
N CYS A 15 50.69 10.01 -3.25
CA CYS A 15 50.91 8.68 -2.70
C CYS A 15 52.12 8.55 -1.76
N GLY A 16 52.06 7.56 -0.86
CA GLY A 16 53.21 6.96 -0.18
C GLY A 16 52.88 5.58 0.41
N VAL A 17 53.58 4.54 -0.06
CA VAL A 17 53.52 3.13 0.35
C VAL A 17 54.77 2.78 1.16
N ALA A 18 54.65 2.02 2.27
CA ALA A 18 55.68 1.13 2.88
C ALA A 18 55.05 0.40 4.09
N ALA A 19 54.85 -0.92 4.14
CA ALA A 19 55.78 -2.07 4.23
C ALA A 19 56.29 -2.39 5.66
N LEU A 20 55.70 -3.47 6.23
CA LEU A 20 56.20 -4.53 7.14
C LEU A 20 57.58 -4.39 7.84
N VAL A 21 57.67 -4.67 9.16
CA VAL A 21 58.68 -5.57 9.80
C VAL A 21 58.19 -6.09 11.19
N ASN A 22 58.45 -7.38 11.44
CA ASN A 22 58.29 -8.18 12.68
C ASN A 22 59.25 -7.80 13.83
N GLY A 23 58.87 -8.06 15.09
CA GLY A 23 59.84 -8.08 16.20
C GLY A 23 59.24 -8.53 17.54
N ALA A 24 59.54 -9.77 17.95
CA ALA A 24 59.24 -10.32 19.27
C ALA A 24 60.23 -9.83 20.31
N LEU A 25 59.78 -9.50 21.54
CA LEU A 25 60.66 -9.44 22.71
C LEU A 25 59.89 -9.64 24.05
N VAL A 26 60.26 -10.76 24.70
CA VAL A 26 60.48 -10.96 26.15
C VAL A 26 59.29 -10.88 27.12
N LEU A 27 58.90 -12.07 27.60
CA LEU A 27 58.22 -12.35 28.86
C LEU A 27 59.18 -12.18 30.05
N ARG A 28 58.80 -11.40 31.06
CA ARG A 28 59.06 -11.71 32.48
C ARG A 28 58.19 -10.89 33.43
N ASP A 29 57.60 -11.63 34.36
CA ASP A 29 57.10 -11.26 35.69
C ASP A 29 55.89 -10.31 35.80
N MET A 30 54.74 -10.86 36.23
CA MET A 30 53.80 -10.27 37.22
C MET A 30 52.65 -11.27 37.54
N PRO A 31 52.03 -11.17 38.74
CA PRO A 31 51.40 -12.28 39.45
C PRO A 31 49.95 -12.56 39.06
N ALA A 32 49.47 -13.74 39.48
CA ALA A 32 48.11 -14.24 39.31
C ALA A 32 47.05 -13.23 39.80
N LEU A 33 46.23 -12.72 38.88
CA LEU A 33 44.96 -12.06 39.15
C LEU A 33 43.83 -12.87 38.51
N GLY A 34 42.76 -13.06 39.28
CA GLY A 34 41.65 -13.96 38.96
C GLY A 34 40.94 -13.68 37.64
N LEU A 35 40.35 -14.75 37.09
CA LEU A 35 39.44 -14.68 35.95
C LEU A 35 38.22 -13.81 36.29
N LEU A 36 38.28 -12.54 35.92
CA LEU A 36 37.10 -11.77 35.55
C LEU A 36 36.81 -12.08 34.09
N SER A 37 35.84 -12.95 33.88
CA SER A 37 35.15 -13.10 32.59
C SER A 37 34.62 -11.72 32.19
N ALA A 38 35.32 -11.04 31.28
CA ALA A 38 34.77 -9.92 30.55
C ALA A 38 33.61 -10.47 29.72
N THR A 39 32.38 -10.30 30.21
CA THR A 39 31.20 -10.42 29.38
C THR A 39 31.32 -9.34 28.31
N ALA A 40 31.67 -9.76 27.09
CA ALA A 40 31.43 -8.95 25.92
C ALA A 40 29.93 -8.64 25.92
N GLN A 41 29.57 -7.41 26.32
CA GLN A 41 28.28 -6.85 25.98
C GLN A 41 28.31 -6.70 24.46
N GLY A 42 27.90 -7.76 23.77
CA GLY A 42 27.47 -7.64 22.40
C GLY A 42 26.35 -6.61 22.40
N ILE A 43 26.54 -5.53 21.65
CA ILE A 43 25.43 -4.69 21.22
C ILE A 43 24.47 -5.65 20.52
N ASP A 44 23.29 -5.84 21.10
CA ASP A 44 22.24 -6.61 20.46
C ASP A 44 21.86 -5.87 19.18
N THR A 45 22.32 -6.39 18.04
CA THR A 45 22.01 -5.89 16.70
C THR A 45 20.65 -6.38 16.22
N ARG A 46 19.88 -7.07 17.06
CA ARG A 46 18.49 -7.37 16.77
C ARG A 46 17.69 -6.08 16.87
N MET A 47 17.13 -5.69 15.72
CA MET A 47 16.13 -4.63 15.65
C MET A 47 15.06 -4.91 16.72
N PRO A 48 14.61 -3.88 17.47
CA PRO A 48 13.48 -4.06 18.37
C PRO A 48 12.29 -4.56 17.56
N SER A 49 11.77 -5.74 17.92
CA SER A 49 10.46 -6.18 17.42
C SER A 49 9.43 -5.16 17.89
N MET A 50 8.48 -4.80 17.03
CA MET A 50 7.35 -3.97 17.47
C MET A 50 6.72 -4.59 18.73
N PRO A 51 6.35 -3.78 19.73
CA PRO A 51 5.68 -4.29 20.92
C PRO A 51 4.42 -5.03 20.48
N MET A 52 4.38 -6.33 20.76
CA MET A 52 3.24 -7.16 20.40
C MET A 52 2.07 -6.80 21.32
N ALA A 53 0.87 -6.65 20.75
CA ALA A 53 -0.32 -6.36 21.51
C ALA A 53 -0.59 -7.45 22.56
N SER A 54 -0.98 -7.04 23.77
CA SER A 54 -1.53 -7.96 24.78
C SER A 54 -2.83 -8.58 24.24
N PRO A 55 -3.27 -9.75 24.76
CA PRO A 55 -4.59 -10.28 24.45
C PRO A 55 -5.66 -9.32 25.02
N GLY A 56 -6.03 -8.33 24.22
CA GLY A 56 -7.11 -7.37 24.49
C GLY A 56 -8.48 -7.97 24.16
N GLU A 57 -9.53 -7.30 24.65
CA GLU A 57 -10.90 -7.66 24.28
C GLU A 57 -11.12 -7.49 22.76
N PRO A 58 -11.95 -8.34 22.14
CA PRO A 58 -12.29 -8.19 20.73
C PRO A 58 -12.88 -6.80 20.45
N GLU A 59 -12.35 -6.12 19.44
CA GLU A 59 -12.95 -4.88 18.95
C GLU A 59 -14.23 -5.17 18.16
N ALA A 60 -15.16 -4.23 18.15
CA ALA A 60 -16.29 -4.29 17.23
C ALA A 60 -15.82 -4.24 15.78
N VAL A 61 -16.40 -5.08 14.90
CA VAL A 61 -16.09 -5.06 13.46
C VAL A 61 -16.39 -3.67 12.89
N CYS A 62 -17.60 -3.17 13.13
CA CYS A 62 -17.99 -1.78 12.90
C CYS A 62 -17.97 -1.02 14.23
N PRO A 63 -17.17 0.05 14.38
CA PRO A 63 -17.27 0.91 15.56
C PRO A 63 -18.62 1.64 15.60
N PRO A 64 -19.14 1.98 16.78
CA PRO A 64 -20.38 2.73 16.91
C PRO A 64 -20.20 4.19 16.45
N GLY A 65 -21.28 4.83 15.98
CA GLY A 65 -21.34 6.29 15.83
C GLY A 65 -21.00 6.87 14.45
N ASN A 66 -21.40 6.22 13.35
CA ASN A 66 -21.16 6.72 11.99
C ASN A 66 -22.43 6.83 11.10
N ASP A 67 -23.63 6.65 11.66
CA ASP A 67 -24.84 6.54 10.82
C ASP A 67 -25.19 7.84 10.06
N GLU A 68 -24.97 9.01 10.69
CA GLU A 68 -25.20 10.31 10.04
C GLU A 68 -24.23 10.54 8.88
N ALA A 69 -22.95 10.19 9.05
CA ALA A 69 -21.93 10.36 8.02
C ALA A 69 -22.03 9.33 6.89
N ARG A 70 -22.66 8.17 7.15
CA ARG A 70 -23.01 7.17 6.13
C ARG A 70 -24.22 7.57 5.30
N ALA A 71 -25.17 8.31 5.86
CA ALA A 71 -26.34 8.78 5.14
C ALA A 71 -25.93 9.76 4.02
N GLY A 72 -26.66 9.71 2.90
CA GLY A 72 -26.55 10.76 1.89
C GLY A 72 -27.10 12.06 2.47
N ILE A 73 -26.32 13.13 2.40
CA ILE A 73 -26.65 14.41 3.03
C ILE A 73 -26.26 15.57 2.12
N THR A 74 -26.98 16.69 2.25
CA THR A 74 -26.62 17.95 1.60
C THR A 74 -26.11 18.93 2.64
N VAL A 75 -24.87 19.41 2.47
CA VAL A 75 -24.27 20.44 3.32
C VAL A 75 -23.94 21.63 2.44
N GLU A 76 -24.56 22.78 2.71
CA GLU A 76 -24.35 24.03 1.96
C GLU A 76 -24.48 23.88 0.43
N GLY A 77 -25.44 23.06 -0.02
CA GLY A 77 -25.69 22.79 -1.45
C GLY A 77 -24.75 21.75 -2.08
N VAL A 78 -23.80 21.19 -1.32
CA VAL A 78 -22.99 20.05 -1.75
C VAL A 78 -23.75 18.76 -1.46
N GLU A 79 -24.15 18.05 -2.51
CA GLU A 79 -24.77 16.73 -2.43
C GLU A 79 -23.72 15.65 -2.18
N ILE A 80 -23.63 15.16 -0.95
CA ILE A 80 -22.68 14.14 -0.52
C ILE A 80 -23.35 12.78 -0.67
N ALA A 81 -22.79 11.92 -1.51
CA ALA A 81 -23.32 10.59 -1.77
C ALA A 81 -23.39 9.77 -0.46
N PRO A 82 -24.31 8.81 -0.28
CA PRO A 82 -24.23 7.89 0.86
C PRO A 82 -22.97 7.03 0.77
N SER A 83 -22.46 6.53 1.91
CA SER A 83 -21.39 5.54 1.91
C SER A 83 -21.89 4.21 2.46
N THR A 84 -21.54 3.15 1.77
CA THR A 84 -21.75 1.77 2.23
C THR A 84 -20.76 1.36 3.30
N ALA A 85 -19.59 1.99 3.37
CA ALA A 85 -18.57 1.70 4.37
C ALA A 85 -19.12 1.92 5.78
N CYS A 86 -18.63 1.13 6.73
CA CYS A 86 -19.09 1.21 8.11
C CYS A 86 -18.46 2.41 8.83
N VAL A 87 -17.23 2.76 8.43
CA VAL A 87 -16.55 4.00 8.77
C VAL A 87 -16.53 4.88 7.52
N ALA A 88 -17.36 5.91 7.53
CA ALA A 88 -17.53 6.86 6.45
C ALA A 88 -16.87 8.19 6.75
N ASP A 89 -16.55 8.93 5.68
CA ASP A 89 -15.98 10.28 5.75
C ASP A 89 -16.96 11.28 6.35
N ASP A 90 -16.41 12.30 7.01
CA ASP A 90 -17.18 13.37 7.64
C ASP A 90 -17.84 14.30 6.59
N PRO A 91 -19.18 14.44 6.66
CA PRO A 91 -19.98 15.55 6.19
C PRO A 91 -19.31 16.81 5.69
N TYR A 92 -18.77 17.46 6.71
CA TYR A 92 -18.38 18.84 6.75
C TYR A 92 -16.97 18.98 6.22
N VAL A 93 -16.13 17.95 6.37
CA VAL A 93 -14.84 17.85 5.68
C VAL A 93 -15.05 17.76 4.17
N VAL A 94 -15.98 16.91 3.71
CA VAL A 94 -16.29 16.79 2.28
C VAL A 94 -16.81 18.13 1.74
N ALA A 95 -17.78 18.75 2.42
CA ALA A 95 -18.34 20.05 1.99
C ALA A 95 -17.28 21.15 1.93
N ALA A 96 -16.45 21.30 2.98
CA ALA A 96 -15.36 22.25 3.02
C ALA A 96 -14.30 21.96 1.94
N SER A 97 -14.04 20.71 1.62
CA SER A 97 -13.12 20.30 0.56
C SER A 97 -13.68 20.58 -0.84
N VAL A 98 -14.99 20.56 -1.02
CA VAL A 98 -15.66 20.89 -2.29
C VAL A 98 -15.71 22.40 -2.51
N LEU A 99 -16.17 23.16 -1.53
CA LEU A 99 -16.40 24.61 -1.64
C LEU A 99 -15.15 25.45 -1.36
N GLY A 100 -14.21 24.92 -0.57
CA GLY A 100 -13.09 25.66 0.02
C GLY A 100 -13.45 26.17 1.42
N THR A 101 -12.51 26.09 2.36
CA THR A 101 -12.66 26.54 3.75
C THR A 101 -12.94 28.04 3.86
N ASN A 102 -12.62 28.81 2.83
CA ASN A 102 -12.93 30.23 2.71
C ASN A 102 -14.35 30.54 2.21
N ASN A 103 -15.10 29.54 1.73
CA ASN A 103 -16.41 29.71 1.10
C ASN A 103 -17.54 28.95 1.84
N VAL A 104 -17.27 28.39 3.01
CA VAL A 104 -18.26 27.72 3.86
C VAL A 104 -18.64 28.57 5.07
N SER A 105 -19.79 28.28 5.68
CA SER A 105 -20.18 28.91 6.93
C SER A 105 -19.23 28.56 8.08
N GLU A 106 -19.25 29.38 9.14
CA GLU A 106 -18.48 29.10 10.35
C GLU A 106 -18.88 27.76 10.98
N ASP A 107 -20.15 27.35 10.91
CA ASP A 107 -20.61 26.07 11.47
C ASP A 107 -19.96 24.89 10.73
N THR A 108 -20.02 24.88 9.40
CA THR A 108 -19.38 23.84 8.57
C THR A 108 -17.87 23.82 8.78
N LEU A 109 -17.23 24.99 8.76
CA LEU A 109 -15.80 25.08 9.07
C LEU A 109 -15.51 24.52 10.46
N MET A 110 -16.34 24.85 11.45
CA MET A 110 -16.09 24.43 12.82
C MET A 110 -16.18 22.92 12.99
N ARG A 111 -17.18 22.30 12.37
CA ARG A 111 -17.45 20.85 12.42
C ARG A 111 -16.44 20.05 11.60
N SER A 112 -15.96 20.59 10.49
CA SER A 112 -14.95 19.94 9.65
C SER A 112 -13.60 19.74 10.36
N GLY A 113 -13.28 20.57 11.36
CA GLY A 113 -11.97 20.56 12.02
C GLY A 113 -10.82 21.15 11.18
N LEU A 114 -11.08 21.55 9.93
CA LEU A 114 -10.08 22.22 9.08
C LEU A 114 -9.85 23.67 9.54
N SER A 115 -8.64 24.18 9.34
CA SER A 115 -8.38 25.61 9.51
C SER A 115 -9.03 26.42 8.39
N ARG A 116 -9.26 27.73 8.61
CA ARG A 116 -9.90 28.61 7.61
C ARG A 116 -9.10 28.70 6.30
N ASP A 117 -7.79 28.53 6.39
CA ASP A 117 -6.82 28.56 5.30
C ASP A 117 -6.43 27.17 4.77
N ALA A 118 -7.02 26.07 5.26
CA ALA A 118 -6.63 24.72 4.84
C ALA A 118 -6.84 24.47 3.33
N VAL A 119 -7.96 24.94 2.78
CA VAL A 119 -8.29 24.82 1.35
C VAL A 119 -8.92 26.12 0.86
N ILE A 120 -8.15 26.97 0.21
CA ILE A 120 -8.63 28.24 -0.34
C ILE A 120 -8.99 28.05 -1.80
N LYS A 121 -10.26 28.29 -2.14
CA LYS A 121 -10.76 28.24 -3.53
C LYS A 121 -11.29 29.59 -3.96
N GLY A 122 -10.87 30.02 -5.15
CA GLY A 122 -11.22 31.32 -5.70
C GLY A 122 -10.53 32.45 -4.93
N ARG A 123 -9.57 33.13 -5.56
CA ARG A 123 -8.88 34.29 -4.98
C ARG A 123 -8.74 35.38 -6.02
N ASP A 124 -8.93 36.64 -5.61
CA ASP A 124 -8.77 37.84 -6.45
C ASP A 124 -9.54 37.80 -7.78
N GLY A 125 -10.70 37.14 -7.79
CA GLY A 125 -11.54 36.99 -8.97
C GLY A 125 -11.14 35.88 -9.95
N ASP A 126 -10.08 35.10 -9.67
CA ASP A 126 -9.77 33.87 -10.42
C ASP A 126 -10.52 32.67 -9.81
N PRO A 127 -11.56 32.14 -10.47
CA PRO A 127 -12.29 30.96 -9.98
C PRO A 127 -11.49 29.66 -10.08
N ASN A 128 -10.36 29.65 -10.79
CA ASN A 128 -9.50 28.47 -10.96
C ASN A 128 -8.33 28.46 -9.97
N TYR A 129 -8.30 29.37 -8.99
CA TYR A 129 -7.29 29.37 -7.95
C TYR A 129 -7.62 28.35 -6.86
N VAL A 130 -6.68 27.46 -6.57
CA VAL A 130 -6.76 26.50 -5.46
C VAL A 130 -5.45 26.56 -4.67
N GLU A 131 -5.54 26.85 -3.38
CA GLU A 131 -4.41 26.85 -2.45
C GLU A 131 -4.70 25.90 -1.29
N ILE A 132 -3.75 25.02 -0.98
CA ILE A 132 -3.89 23.96 0.04
C ILE A 132 -2.75 24.13 1.04
N HIS A 133 -3.06 24.18 2.33
CA HIS A 133 -2.07 24.23 3.40
C HIS A 133 -1.92 22.85 4.04
N LEU A 134 -0.70 22.32 4.03
CA LEU A 134 -0.33 21.04 4.60
C LEU A 134 0.73 21.23 5.69
N GLU A 135 0.61 20.44 6.75
CA GLU A 135 1.58 20.30 7.83
C GLU A 135 2.15 18.89 7.81
N VAL A 136 3.33 18.69 8.41
CA VAL A 136 3.86 17.34 8.66
C VAL A 136 3.50 16.92 10.07
N ALA A 137 2.68 15.88 10.20
CA ALA A 137 2.23 15.34 11.48
C ALA A 137 2.80 13.94 11.73
N GLU A 138 3.03 13.63 13.00
CA GLU A 138 3.45 12.30 13.45
C GLU A 138 2.25 11.48 13.94
N LEU A 139 2.23 10.19 13.61
CA LEU A 139 1.28 9.19 14.06
C LEU A 139 2.04 8.09 14.80
N ASN A 140 1.51 7.63 15.92
CA ASN A 140 2.15 6.67 16.83
C ASN A 140 3.57 7.08 17.23
N GLY A 141 3.72 8.37 17.54
CA GLY A 141 4.95 8.97 18.01
C GLY A 141 5.35 8.60 19.42
N PHE A 142 6.57 8.98 19.80
CA PHE A 142 7.08 8.80 21.15
C PHE A 142 6.25 9.58 22.17
N ASN A 143 5.81 8.91 23.23
CA ASN A 143 5.08 9.53 24.33
C ASN A 143 6.03 9.87 25.49
N PRO A 144 6.31 11.17 25.75
CA PRO A 144 7.23 11.58 26.81
C PRO A 144 6.73 11.25 28.22
N ASP A 145 5.42 11.06 28.39
CA ASP A 145 4.80 10.73 29.68
C ASP A 145 4.81 9.21 29.97
N GLY A 146 5.43 8.40 29.10
CA GLY A 146 5.58 6.95 29.29
C GLY A 146 4.32 6.13 28.99
N GLY A 147 3.32 6.73 28.33
CA GLY A 147 2.10 6.07 27.87
C GLY A 147 2.23 5.41 26.48
N PRO A 148 1.11 4.93 25.90
CA PRO A 148 1.10 4.42 24.53
C PRO A 148 1.48 5.52 23.53
N PRO A 149 1.94 5.16 22.31
CA PRO A 149 2.29 6.12 21.27
C PRO A 149 1.15 7.10 20.97
N LEU A 150 1.50 8.36 20.68
CA LEU A 150 0.56 9.46 20.54
C LEU A 150 0.91 10.34 19.32
N PRO A 151 -0.08 10.82 18.55
CA PRO A 151 -1.47 10.36 18.51
C PRO A 151 -1.58 8.93 17.94
N GLY A 152 -2.47 8.12 18.49
CA GLY A 152 -2.60 6.69 18.18
C GLY A 152 -3.33 6.42 16.86
N TYR A 153 -2.71 5.67 15.95
CA TYR A 153 -3.29 5.28 14.66
C TYR A 153 -3.07 3.79 14.41
N ALA A 154 -4.11 2.97 14.61
CA ALA A 154 -4.00 1.52 14.42
C ALA A 154 -4.20 1.14 12.94
N ILE A 155 -3.25 0.43 12.34
CA ILE A 155 -3.39 -0.06 10.95
C ILE A 155 -4.21 -1.35 10.90
N ALA A 156 -4.22 -2.11 12.00
CA ALA A 156 -4.95 -3.34 12.24
C ALA A 156 -5.09 -3.52 13.78
N PRO A 157 -5.93 -4.45 14.26
CA PRO A 157 -6.14 -4.67 15.70
C PRO A 157 -4.84 -4.83 16.47
N GLY A 158 -4.60 -3.93 17.42
CA GLY A 158 -3.38 -3.93 18.25
C GLY A 158 -2.08 -3.50 17.55
N ILE A 159 -2.10 -3.15 16.27
CA ILE A 159 -0.89 -2.85 15.49
C ILE A 159 -0.83 -1.34 15.20
N LYS A 160 0.14 -0.65 15.81
CA LYS A 160 0.31 0.82 15.77
C LYS A 160 1.76 1.24 15.39
N PRO A 161 2.19 1.07 14.13
CA PRO A 161 3.51 1.50 13.68
C PRO A 161 3.58 3.02 13.53
N GLY A 162 4.76 3.59 13.74
CA GLY A 162 5.00 5.02 13.55
C GLY A 162 4.89 5.46 12.09
N PHE A 163 4.28 6.62 11.86
CA PHE A 163 4.26 7.27 10.56
C PHE A 163 4.44 8.78 10.68
N TRP A 164 4.88 9.39 9.59
CA TRP A 164 4.72 10.79 9.30
C TRP A 164 3.75 10.95 8.13
N THR A 165 2.90 11.97 8.18
CA THR A 165 1.89 12.24 7.15
C THR A 165 1.80 13.72 6.86
N PHE A 166 1.57 14.07 5.59
CA PHE A 166 1.11 15.41 5.23
C PHE A 166 -0.37 15.53 5.62
N ALA A 167 -0.63 16.25 6.70
CA ALA A 167 -1.97 16.52 7.18
C ALA A 167 -2.46 17.88 6.64
N PRO A 168 -3.73 18.02 6.25
CA PRO A 168 -4.32 19.33 6.04
C PRO A 168 -4.18 20.15 7.30
N LYS A 169 -3.92 21.45 7.13
CA LYS A 169 -3.91 22.37 8.25
C LYS A 169 -5.24 22.30 8.98
N HIS A 170 -5.18 21.97 10.25
CA HIS A 170 -6.35 21.67 11.05
C HIS A 170 -6.28 22.41 12.36
N ARG A 171 -7.36 22.32 13.13
CA ARG A 171 -7.48 23.00 14.42
C ARG A 171 -7.94 22.02 15.48
N GLY A 172 -7.64 22.35 16.72
CA GLY A 172 -7.99 21.51 17.86
C GLY A 172 -6.85 20.57 18.24
N MET A 173 -7.19 19.45 18.86
CA MET A 173 -6.22 18.48 19.33
C MET A 173 -5.81 17.53 18.21
N SER A 174 -4.59 17.02 18.27
CA SER A 174 -4.12 15.91 17.42
C SER A 174 -4.81 14.59 17.76
N THR A 175 -5.52 14.52 18.89
CA THR A 175 -6.36 13.38 19.30
C THR A 175 -7.85 13.68 19.14
N VAL A 176 -8.66 12.62 19.10
CA VAL A 176 -10.13 12.73 19.03
C VAL A 176 -10.71 13.55 20.18
N SER A 177 -10.15 13.42 21.39
CA SER A 177 -10.55 14.18 22.57
C SER A 177 -9.40 14.25 23.58
N SER A 178 -9.57 15.02 24.65
CA SER A 178 -8.60 15.07 25.77
C SER A 178 -8.54 13.76 26.57
N GLU A 179 -9.52 12.87 26.37
CA GLU A 179 -9.63 11.58 27.04
C GLU A 179 -9.21 10.41 26.13
N SER A 180 -9.12 10.65 24.82
CA SER A 180 -8.69 9.66 23.83
C SER A 180 -7.24 9.89 23.43
N SER A 181 -6.49 8.80 23.30
CA SER A 181 -5.15 8.84 22.70
C SER A 181 -5.18 8.62 21.19
N ASP A 182 -6.32 8.26 20.59
CA ASP A 182 -6.40 8.00 19.16
C ASP A 182 -6.34 9.30 18.36
N ALA A 183 -5.73 9.22 17.18
CA ALA A 183 -5.52 10.32 16.26
C ALA A 183 -6.85 10.93 15.83
N GLY A 184 -6.86 12.26 15.74
CA GLY A 184 -7.97 13.00 15.16
C GLY A 184 -8.25 12.55 13.72
N PRO A 185 -9.49 12.69 13.23
CA PRO A 185 -9.91 12.12 11.94
C PRO A 185 -9.16 12.70 10.73
N LEU A 186 -8.57 13.90 10.86
CA LEU A 186 -7.76 14.55 9.82
C LEU A 186 -6.30 14.07 9.81
N LEU A 187 -5.85 13.43 10.89
CA LEU A 187 -4.51 12.86 11.01
C LEU A 187 -4.55 11.40 10.60
N ARG A 188 -4.33 11.17 9.31
CA ARG A 188 -4.35 9.84 8.70
C ARG A 188 -3.17 9.67 7.77
N MET A 189 -2.78 8.41 7.58
CA MET A 189 -1.92 8.00 6.48
C MET A 189 -2.75 7.06 5.56
N PRO A 190 -2.52 7.02 4.24
CA PRO A 190 -1.72 8.00 3.50
C PRO A 190 -2.28 9.42 3.69
N PRO A 191 -1.46 10.45 3.42
CA PRO A 191 -1.93 11.80 3.22
C PRO A 191 -3.15 11.87 2.28
N PRO A 192 -4.01 12.91 2.40
CA PRO A 192 -5.19 13.02 1.58
C PRO A 192 -4.88 13.02 0.09
N SER A 193 -5.70 12.35 -0.72
CA SER A 193 -5.60 12.52 -2.16
C SER A 193 -6.08 13.92 -2.52
N ILE A 194 -5.24 14.68 -3.22
CA ILE A 194 -5.51 16.06 -3.63
C ILE A 194 -6.20 16.03 -4.99
N ARG A 195 -7.39 16.61 -5.11
CA ARG A 195 -8.12 16.69 -6.38
C ARG A 195 -8.30 18.13 -6.86
N VAL A 196 -7.98 18.34 -8.12
CA VAL A 196 -7.94 19.63 -8.82
C VAL A 196 -8.36 19.41 -10.26
N LYS A 197 -8.60 20.46 -11.04
CA LYS A 197 -9.03 20.34 -12.44
C LYS A 197 -8.01 20.87 -13.41
N VAL A 198 -8.06 20.37 -14.64
CA VAL A 198 -7.37 21.01 -15.77
C VAL A 198 -7.83 22.46 -15.90
N GLY A 199 -6.87 23.37 -15.90
CA GLY A 199 -7.06 24.81 -15.90
C GLY A 199 -6.83 25.46 -14.54
N ASP A 200 -6.82 24.70 -13.44
CA ASP A 200 -6.58 25.26 -12.11
C ASP A 200 -5.12 25.72 -11.95
N THR A 201 -4.95 26.81 -11.21
CA THR A 201 -3.68 27.23 -10.64
C THR A 201 -3.64 26.65 -9.22
N LEU A 202 -2.84 25.61 -9.03
CA LEU A 202 -2.65 24.95 -7.74
C LEU A 202 -1.46 25.57 -7.00
N ARG A 203 -1.66 25.90 -5.73
CA ARG A 203 -0.61 26.20 -4.76
C ARG A 203 -0.69 25.22 -3.60
N ILE A 204 0.41 24.59 -3.25
CA ILE A 204 0.52 23.79 -2.03
C ILE A 204 1.51 24.51 -1.11
N VAL A 205 1.02 24.92 0.05
CA VAL A 205 1.84 25.53 1.10
C VAL A 205 2.19 24.45 2.10
N LEU A 206 3.47 24.07 2.16
CA LEU A 206 3.99 23.21 3.20
C LEU A 206 4.40 24.09 4.39
N GLU A 207 3.71 23.96 5.52
CA GLU A 207 4.06 24.55 6.81
C GLU A 207 4.76 23.47 7.64
N ASN A 208 6.09 23.52 7.75
CA ASN A 208 6.82 22.45 8.42
C ASN A 208 6.78 22.62 9.94
N THR A 209 5.71 22.14 10.57
CA THR A 209 5.56 22.09 12.03
C THR A 209 6.29 20.89 12.67
N HIS A 210 6.92 20.04 11.87
CA HIS A 210 7.66 18.87 12.31
C HIS A 210 9.11 19.21 12.70
N TYR A 211 9.76 18.30 13.41
CA TYR A 211 11.11 18.50 13.96
C TYR A 211 12.25 18.13 12.99
N LEU A 212 11.94 17.69 11.77
CA LEU A 212 12.89 17.39 10.69
C LEU A 212 12.60 18.22 9.43
N PRO A 213 13.60 18.42 8.56
CA PRO A 213 13.38 19.09 7.28
C PRO A 213 12.58 18.22 6.31
N HIS A 214 11.70 18.85 5.53
CA HIS A 214 10.87 18.18 4.53
C HIS A 214 10.76 18.99 3.23
N THR A 215 10.27 18.35 2.18
CA THR A 215 9.85 18.98 0.92
C THR A 215 8.57 18.30 0.43
N ILE A 216 7.94 18.87 -0.61
CA ILE A 216 6.95 18.17 -1.43
C ILE A 216 7.44 18.16 -2.88
N HIS A 217 7.83 16.99 -3.37
CA HIS A 217 8.03 16.77 -4.80
C HIS A 217 6.70 16.47 -5.48
N LEU A 218 6.42 17.18 -6.59
CA LEU A 218 5.19 17.06 -7.35
C LEU A 218 5.35 16.04 -8.49
N HIS A 219 5.44 14.75 -8.13
CA HIS A 219 5.73 13.66 -9.04
C HIS A 219 4.71 13.53 -10.18
N GLY A 220 5.16 13.82 -11.40
CA GLY A 220 4.35 13.74 -12.62
C GLY A 220 3.38 14.92 -12.82
N VAL A 221 3.35 15.86 -11.88
CA VAL A 221 2.56 17.08 -12.00
C VAL A 221 3.26 18.05 -12.95
N ASP A 222 2.47 18.73 -13.75
CA ASP A 222 2.97 19.74 -14.66
C ASP A 222 3.19 21.08 -13.93
N HIS A 223 4.44 21.34 -13.55
CA HIS A 223 4.84 22.57 -12.85
C HIS A 223 6.10 23.20 -13.47
N PRO A 224 6.29 24.52 -13.37
CA PRO A 224 7.54 25.16 -13.75
C PRO A 224 8.66 24.76 -12.78
N TYR A 225 9.91 24.88 -13.25
CA TYR A 225 11.10 24.62 -12.41
C TYR A 225 11.24 25.62 -11.26
N LEU A 226 10.85 26.89 -11.49
CA LEU A 226 10.79 27.94 -10.48
C LEU A 226 9.34 28.34 -10.22
N ASN A 227 9.03 28.65 -8.96
CA ASN A 227 7.74 29.24 -8.57
C ASN A 227 7.67 30.72 -8.96
N SER A 228 6.53 31.37 -8.71
CA SER A 228 6.34 32.79 -8.99
C SER A 228 7.29 33.74 -8.23
N ALA A 229 7.89 33.29 -7.12
CA ALA A 229 8.91 34.02 -6.35
C ALA A 229 10.35 33.80 -6.87
N GLY A 230 10.54 32.94 -7.87
CA GLY A 230 11.86 32.61 -8.44
C GLY A 230 12.64 31.54 -7.66
N GLU A 231 11.97 30.80 -6.78
CA GLU A 231 12.56 29.73 -5.97
C GLU A 231 12.30 28.37 -6.62
N GLY A 232 13.14 27.37 -6.35
CA GLY A 232 12.91 25.99 -6.80
C GLY A 232 11.52 25.47 -6.42
N ASN A 233 10.91 24.71 -7.33
CA ASN A 233 9.51 24.29 -7.24
C ASN A 233 9.30 22.78 -7.44
N ASP A 234 10.38 22.05 -7.69
CA ASP A 234 10.35 20.60 -7.91
C ASP A 234 10.36 19.81 -6.61
N GLY A 235 10.65 20.42 -5.46
CA GLY A 235 10.68 19.73 -4.18
C GLY A 235 11.91 18.87 -3.95
N VAL A 236 12.93 18.94 -4.81
CA VAL A 236 14.14 18.11 -4.76
C VAL A 236 15.29 18.89 -4.11
N PRO A 237 15.67 18.57 -2.85
CA PRO A 237 16.83 19.18 -2.24
C PRO A 237 18.10 18.83 -3.03
N MET A 238 19.09 19.74 -3.04
CA MET A 238 20.41 19.65 -3.72
C MET A 238 20.49 20.12 -5.18
N PHE A 239 19.44 19.96 -6.00
CA PHE A 239 19.53 20.25 -7.45
C PHE A 239 18.89 21.56 -7.90
N GLY A 240 18.13 22.22 -7.01
CA GLY A 240 17.45 23.48 -7.31
C GLY A 240 16.66 24.09 -6.16
N GLU A 241 16.57 23.37 -5.05
CA GLU A 241 15.73 23.72 -3.91
C GLU A 241 16.45 23.39 -2.59
N GLU A 242 16.09 24.12 -1.53
CA GLU A 242 16.50 23.84 -0.15
C GLU A 242 15.33 23.19 0.59
N ALA A 243 15.63 22.23 1.45
CA ALA A 243 14.63 21.59 2.28
C ALA A 243 13.97 22.61 3.23
N VAL A 244 12.66 22.51 3.42
CA VAL A 244 11.89 23.36 4.32
C VAL A 244 12.26 23.00 5.74
N GLN A 245 12.92 23.91 6.46
CA GLN A 245 13.38 23.63 7.82
C GLN A 245 12.22 23.63 8.82
N PRO A 246 12.40 23.01 10.01
CA PRO A 246 11.43 23.12 11.10
C PRO A 246 11.04 24.59 11.39
N GLY A 247 9.74 24.85 11.41
CA GLY A 247 9.15 26.19 11.61
C GLY A 247 9.11 27.08 10.38
N GLU A 248 9.64 26.64 9.23
CA GLU A 248 9.57 27.37 7.97
C GLU A 248 8.36 26.94 7.13
N SER A 249 8.11 27.68 6.05
CA SER A 249 7.06 27.35 5.10
C SER A 249 7.52 27.56 3.67
N ARG A 250 6.97 26.78 2.75
CA ARG A 250 7.29 26.85 1.33
C ARG A 250 6.06 26.68 0.46
N VAL A 251 6.07 27.34 -0.70
CA VAL A 251 5.00 27.26 -1.69
C VAL A 251 5.45 26.52 -2.93
N TYR A 252 4.70 25.49 -3.29
CA TYR A 252 4.77 24.76 -4.54
C TYR A 252 3.62 25.20 -5.45
N GLU A 253 3.89 25.50 -6.72
CA GLU A 253 2.93 26.08 -7.65
C GLU A 253 2.85 25.30 -8.96
N ALA A 254 1.64 25.03 -9.45
CA ALA A 254 1.44 24.34 -10.72
C ALA A 254 0.26 24.95 -11.50
N LYS A 255 0.44 25.08 -12.83
CA LYS A 255 -0.67 25.38 -13.74
C LYS A 255 -1.06 24.10 -14.45
N LEU A 256 -2.21 23.55 -14.11
CA LEU A 256 -2.57 22.20 -14.50
C LEU A 256 -3.10 22.15 -15.93
N ARG A 257 -2.28 21.65 -16.86
CA ARG A 257 -2.60 21.62 -18.31
C ARG A 257 -3.17 20.29 -18.77
N HIS A 258 -2.92 19.21 -18.04
CA HIS A 258 -3.29 17.86 -18.41
C HIS A 258 -3.95 17.13 -17.24
N ALA A 259 -4.99 16.35 -17.55
CA ALA A 259 -5.65 15.48 -16.59
C ALA A 259 -4.82 14.22 -16.35
N GLY A 260 -5.01 13.59 -15.20
CA GLY A 260 -4.36 12.33 -14.86
C GLY A 260 -4.10 12.15 -13.36
N THR A 261 -3.71 10.93 -13.00
CA THR A 261 -3.33 10.53 -11.64
C THR A 261 -1.82 10.64 -11.44
N MET A 262 -1.45 11.62 -10.63
CA MET A 262 -0.10 12.00 -10.24
C MET A 262 0.14 11.65 -8.77
N TYR A 263 1.31 12.01 -8.27
CA TYR A 263 1.81 11.62 -6.96
C TYR A 263 2.51 12.81 -6.32
N TYR A 264 2.54 12.88 -5.00
CA TYR A 264 3.36 13.84 -4.27
C TYR A 264 3.98 13.19 -3.06
N HIS A 265 5.23 13.53 -2.76
CA HIS A 265 5.96 12.92 -1.66
C HIS A 265 7.11 13.77 -1.16
N CYS A 266 7.62 13.42 0.02
CA CYS A 266 8.86 14.00 0.51
C CYS A 266 10.05 13.56 -0.33
N HIS A 267 10.98 14.49 -0.58
CA HIS A 267 12.23 14.19 -1.30
C HIS A 267 13.48 14.46 -0.43
N VAL A 268 13.29 14.82 0.84
CA VAL A 268 14.34 14.71 1.86
C VAL A 268 14.40 13.26 2.29
N ASP A 269 15.59 12.66 2.29
CA ASP A 269 15.83 11.28 2.73
C ASP A 269 14.76 10.30 2.26
N GLU A 270 14.55 10.30 0.95
CA GLU A 270 13.48 9.55 0.27
C GLU A 270 13.45 8.07 0.67
N GLN A 271 14.61 7.48 0.94
CA GLN A 271 14.78 6.10 1.39
C GLN A 271 14.10 5.80 2.74
N ALA A 272 13.76 6.83 3.51
CA ALA A 272 13.11 6.74 4.81
C ALA A 272 11.78 7.50 4.85
N HIS A 273 11.74 8.74 4.38
CA HIS A 273 10.56 9.60 4.55
C HIS A 273 9.33 9.09 3.78
N VAL A 274 9.53 8.53 2.59
CA VAL A 274 8.46 7.92 1.78
C VAL A 274 7.86 6.69 2.49
N PRO A 275 8.63 5.66 2.88
CA PRO A 275 8.09 4.50 3.62
C PRO A 275 7.61 4.85 5.05
N MET A 276 7.98 6.02 5.58
CA MET A 276 7.40 6.55 6.82
C MET A 276 6.03 7.20 6.61
N GLY A 277 5.54 7.33 5.37
CA GLY A 277 4.16 7.73 5.07
C GLY A 277 4.01 9.08 4.37
N LEU A 278 5.09 9.79 4.07
CA LEU A 278 5.05 11.10 3.38
C LEU A 278 4.87 10.96 1.87
N ALA A 279 3.74 10.37 1.47
CA ALA A 279 3.44 9.97 0.10
C ALA A 279 1.92 9.94 -0.15
N GLY A 280 1.39 10.82 -1.00
CA GLY A 280 -0.03 10.93 -1.31
C GLY A 280 -0.31 11.14 -2.81
N MET A 281 -1.58 11.05 -3.22
CA MET A 281 -1.96 11.14 -4.63
C MET A 281 -2.39 12.56 -5.03
N ILE A 282 -2.08 13.01 -6.25
CA ILE A 282 -2.69 14.20 -6.85
C ILE A 282 -3.49 13.76 -8.08
N ILE A 283 -4.77 14.08 -8.16
CA ILE A 283 -5.63 13.77 -9.30
C ILE A 283 -6.03 15.09 -9.96
N VAL A 284 -5.65 15.21 -11.22
CA VAL A 284 -6.11 16.31 -12.09
C VAL A 284 -7.27 15.80 -12.92
N GLU A 285 -8.47 16.26 -12.59
CA GLU A 285 -9.72 15.93 -13.25
C GLU A 285 -9.80 16.56 -14.64
N GLU A 286 -10.49 15.88 -15.57
CA GLU A 286 -10.74 16.44 -16.89
C GLU A 286 -11.50 17.76 -16.81
N LYS A 287 -11.18 18.67 -17.74
CA LYS A 287 -11.81 19.99 -17.77
C LYS A 287 -13.33 19.86 -17.98
N GLN A 288 -14.09 20.35 -17.00
CA GLN A 288 -15.53 20.53 -17.06
C GLN A 288 -15.89 21.95 -16.65
N ALA A 289 -16.88 22.55 -17.32
CA ALA A 289 -17.30 23.91 -17.02
C ALA A 289 -17.97 23.98 -15.64
N GLU A 290 -17.49 24.88 -14.78
CA GLU A 290 -18.16 25.32 -13.54
C GLU A 290 -18.51 24.25 -12.50
N THR A 291 -18.01 23.01 -12.60
CA THR A 291 -18.22 22.00 -11.56
C THR A 291 -17.05 21.98 -10.57
N PRO A 292 -17.29 22.10 -9.24
CA PRO A 292 -16.24 21.92 -8.24
C PRO A 292 -15.83 20.45 -8.13
N VAL A 293 -14.72 20.20 -7.43
CA VAL A 293 -14.19 18.87 -7.10
C VAL A 293 -13.93 18.79 -5.60
N GLN A 294 -13.99 17.59 -5.03
CA GLN A 294 -13.63 17.35 -3.63
C GLN A 294 -12.12 17.42 -3.48
N THR A 295 -11.57 18.59 -3.13
CA THR A 295 -10.13 18.82 -3.24
C THR A 295 -9.26 18.04 -2.28
N LEU A 296 -9.79 17.67 -1.12
CA LEU A 296 -9.13 16.74 -0.21
C LEU A 296 -10.02 15.51 -0.06
N ASN A 297 -9.47 14.35 -0.42
CA ASN A 297 -10.03 13.05 -0.08
C ASN A 297 -9.20 12.46 1.07
N ILE A 298 -9.61 12.76 2.30
CA ILE A 298 -8.96 12.31 3.55
C ILE A 298 -9.40 10.88 3.92
N GLY A 299 -10.53 10.45 3.34
CA GLY A 299 -11.14 9.17 3.56
C GLY A 299 -10.34 7.97 3.10
N ALA A 300 -10.87 6.78 3.33
CA ALA A 300 -10.23 5.53 2.93
C ALA A 300 -10.50 5.17 1.45
N GLY A 301 -10.53 6.18 0.59
CA GLY A 301 -10.50 6.05 -0.87
C GLY A 301 -11.78 6.45 -1.59
N GLU A 302 -12.96 6.22 -1.03
CA GLU A 302 -14.23 6.56 -1.71
C GLU A 302 -14.42 8.09 -1.86
N VAL A 303 -14.62 8.57 -3.07
CA VAL A 303 -14.93 9.99 -3.29
C VAL A 303 -16.42 10.23 -3.16
N ARG A 304 -16.80 10.88 -2.05
CA ARG A 304 -18.20 11.15 -1.70
C ARG A 304 -18.85 12.25 -2.54
N TYR A 305 -18.05 13.18 -3.09
CA TYR A 305 -18.51 14.16 -4.09
C TYR A 305 -17.76 13.98 -5.41
N ARG A 306 -18.31 13.11 -6.27
CA ARG A 306 -17.69 12.72 -7.54
C ARG A 306 -17.56 13.89 -8.51
N SER A 307 -16.49 13.94 -9.29
CA SER A 307 -16.28 15.01 -10.26
C SER A 307 -17.33 15.01 -11.38
N GLY A 308 -17.54 16.18 -12.01
CA GLY A 308 -18.42 16.29 -13.18
C GLY A 308 -17.96 15.44 -14.36
N ALA A 309 -16.65 15.22 -14.48
CA ALA A 309 -16.07 14.40 -15.54
C ALA A 309 -16.40 12.91 -15.34
N VAL A 310 -16.26 12.42 -14.11
CA VAL A 310 -16.58 11.04 -13.71
C VAL A 310 -18.06 10.75 -13.92
N ARG A 311 -18.94 11.68 -13.51
CA ARG A 311 -20.40 11.58 -13.77
C ARG A 311 -20.71 11.53 -15.27
N SER A 312 -20.11 12.41 -16.04
CA SER A 312 -20.34 12.51 -17.49
C SER A 312 -19.81 11.29 -18.27
N ALA A 313 -18.78 10.62 -17.74
CA ALA A 313 -18.23 9.37 -18.29
C ALA A 313 -19.05 8.12 -17.90
N GLY A 314 -20.11 8.27 -17.10
CA GLY A 314 -21.02 7.20 -16.72
C GLY A 314 -20.54 6.32 -15.57
N TYR A 315 -19.56 6.77 -14.77
CA TYR A 315 -19.13 6.04 -13.58
C TYR A 315 -20.09 6.30 -12.41
N ALA A 316 -20.49 5.23 -11.72
CA ALA A 316 -21.33 5.27 -10.51
C ALA A 316 -20.53 5.62 -9.24
N GLY A 317 -19.21 5.40 -9.26
CA GLY A 317 -18.30 5.57 -8.14
C GLY A 317 -16.88 5.90 -8.63
N GLU A 318 -16.08 6.52 -7.78
CA GLU A 318 -14.64 6.62 -7.99
C GLU A 318 -13.90 6.44 -6.65
N HIS A 319 -12.76 5.76 -6.70
CA HIS A 319 -11.99 5.37 -5.51
C HIS A 319 -10.50 5.63 -5.70
N ASP A 320 -9.88 6.20 -4.68
CA ASP A 320 -8.44 6.40 -4.54
C ASP A 320 -7.87 5.23 -3.73
N LEU A 321 -7.02 4.42 -4.37
CA LEU A 321 -6.41 3.22 -3.79
C LEU A 321 -4.90 3.43 -3.71
N VAL A 322 -4.42 3.81 -2.53
CA VAL A 322 -3.00 3.99 -2.22
C VAL A 322 -2.49 2.75 -1.51
N TYR A 323 -1.60 2.03 -2.16
CA TYR A 323 -0.89 0.90 -1.58
C TYR A 323 0.38 1.40 -0.91
N GLY A 324 0.67 0.87 0.27
CA GLY A 324 1.85 1.20 1.05
C GLY A 324 2.34 0.00 1.83
N ASP A 325 3.48 0.14 2.48
CA ASP A 325 4.04 -0.91 3.33
C ASP A 325 4.74 -0.32 4.57
N VAL A 326 5.07 -1.19 5.52
CA VAL A 326 5.69 -0.81 6.79
C VAL A 326 7.01 -1.53 6.92
N LEU A 327 8.11 -0.78 6.94
CA LEU A 327 9.46 -1.33 7.02
C LEU A 327 9.86 -1.59 8.48
N ARG A 328 10.31 -2.83 8.74
CA ARG A 328 10.85 -3.21 10.05
C ARG A 328 11.97 -2.26 10.48
N GLY A 329 11.97 -1.85 11.75
CA GLY A 329 13.00 -0.99 12.33
C GLY A 329 12.76 0.50 12.10
N LEU A 330 12.34 0.89 10.88
CA LEU A 330 12.10 2.28 10.53
C LEU A 330 10.83 2.82 11.21
N ASN A 331 9.67 2.22 10.96
CA ASN A 331 8.41 2.70 11.53
C ASN A 331 8.33 2.47 13.06
N SER A 332 9.07 1.51 13.61
CA SER A 332 9.17 1.31 15.06
C SER A 332 9.97 2.40 15.76
N LEU A 333 10.94 3.03 15.07
CA LEU A 333 11.85 4.03 15.63
C LEU A 333 11.09 5.22 16.25
N LEU A 334 10.02 5.67 15.60
CA LEU A 334 9.25 6.84 16.01
C LEU A 334 8.62 6.70 17.39
N SER A 335 8.28 5.48 17.79
CA SER A 335 7.75 5.21 19.13
C SER A 335 8.81 5.24 20.24
N THR A 336 10.11 5.28 19.89
CA THR A 336 11.22 5.12 20.84
C THR A 336 11.88 6.43 21.25
N SER A 337 11.80 7.46 20.41
CA SER A 337 12.41 8.77 20.68
C SER A 337 11.75 9.85 19.84
N ASN A 338 11.62 11.05 20.39
CA ASN A 338 11.29 12.29 19.66
C ASN A 338 12.53 13.20 19.48
N ASN A 339 13.73 12.67 19.75
CA ASN A 339 14.96 13.43 19.58
C ASN A 339 15.41 13.35 18.11
N ALA A 340 15.27 14.46 17.39
CA ALA A 340 15.64 14.58 15.98
C ALA A 340 17.04 14.03 15.67
N ARG A 341 18.04 14.27 16.52
CA ARG A 341 19.41 13.76 16.32
C ARG A 341 19.49 12.25 16.38
N VAL A 342 18.71 11.62 17.25
CA VAL A 342 18.68 10.16 17.39
C VAL A 342 17.99 9.55 16.18
N ILE A 343 16.88 10.15 15.73
CA ILE A 343 16.12 9.69 14.56
C ILE A 343 16.97 9.81 13.29
N GLU A 344 17.54 10.99 13.03
CA GLU A 344 18.42 11.25 11.89
C GLU A 344 19.61 10.30 11.86
N ARG A 345 20.27 10.09 13.01
CA ARG A 345 21.38 9.14 13.06
C ARG A 345 20.93 7.73 12.65
N HIS A 346 19.78 7.27 13.12
CA HIS A 346 19.27 5.96 12.73
C HIS A 346 18.95 5.90 11.24
N ILE A 347 18.26 6.90 10.69
CA ILE A 347 17.93 6.98 9.25
C ILE A 347 19.20 6.95 8.40
N GLN A 348 20.22 7.72 8.76
CA GLN A 348 21.41 7.93 7.95
C GLN A 348 22.49 6.86 8.12
N GLN A 349 22.62 6.28 9.32
CA GLN A 349 23.77 5.44 9.68
C GLN A 349 23.38 4.00 10.00
N ASP A 350 22.25 3.78 10.67
CA ASP A 350 21.90 2.47 11.24
C ASP A 350 20.89 1.71 10.37
N PHE A 351 20.00 2.40 9.66
CA PHE A 351 18.99 1.81 8.79
C PHE A 351 19.54 1.56 7.38
N ASN A 352 19.61 0.29 7.00
CA ASN A 352 19.99 -0.10 5.64
C ASN A 352 18.75 -0.53 4.84
N VAL A 353 18.22 0.39 4.04
CA VAL A 353 17.04 0.15 3.18
C VAL A 353 17.22 -1.05 2.23
N THR A 354 18.45 -1.34 1.78
CA THR A 354 18.72 -2.48 0.87
C THR A 354 18.53 -3.85 1.51
N GLN A 355 18.46 -3.89 2.84
CA GLN A 355 18.23 -5.09 3.64
C GLN A 355 16.88 -5.05 4.37
N ALA A 356 16.17 -3.93 4.31
CA ALA A 356 14.86 -3.79 4.91
C ALA A 356 13.86 -4.73 4.23
N GLN A 357 12.92 -5.24 5.01
CA GLN A 357 11.81 -6.06 4.52
C GLN A 357 10.51 -5.51 5.12
N PRO A 358 9.46 -5.34 4.31
CA PRO A 358 8.17 -4.92 4.84
C PRO A 358 7.50 -6.02 5.67
N GLU A 359 6.84 -5.63 6.76
CA GLU A 359 6.13 -6.54 7.68
C GLU A 359 4.62 -6.45 7.57
N TYR A 360 4.13 -5.27 7.23
CA TYR A 360 2.72 -4.97 7.05
C TYR A 360 2.53 -4.30 5.70
N PHE A 361 1.40 -4.59 5.09
CA PHE A 361 1.04 -4.12 3.77
C PHE A 361 -0.31 -3.42 3.90
N LEU A 362 -0.41 -2.24 3.31
CA LEU A 362 -1.50 -1.30 3.55
C LEU A 362 -2.26 -1.05 2.26
N LEU A 363 -3.57 -0.85 2.41
CA LEU A 363 -4.44 -0.19 1.45
C LEU A 363 -5.08 0.99 2.17
N ASN A 364 -4.88 2.20 1.65
CA ASN A 364 -5.40 3.44 2.25
C ASN A 364 -5.05 3.55 3.75
N GLY A 365 -3.83 3.13 4.08
CA GLY A 365 -3.25 3.19 5.42
C GLY A 365 -3.76 2.16 6.41
N ARG A 366 -4.61 1.24 5.97
CA ARG A 366 -5.08 0.11 6.78
C ARG A 366 -4.56 -1.20 6.23
N ALA A 367 -4.30 -2.13 7.13
CA ALA A 367 -4.17 -3.54 6.81
C ALA A 367 -5.52 -4.22 7.05
N PHE A 368 -5.82 -5.25 6.27
CA PHE A 368 -6.94 -6.13 6.58
C PHE A 368 -6.78 -6.70 8.00
N PRO A 369 -7.83 -6.68 8.85
CA PRO A 369 -9.24 -6.55 8.52
C PRO A 369 -9.80 -5.13 8.60
N TYR A 370 -9.00 -4.10 8.92
CA TYR A 370 -9.50 -2.72 9.04
C TYR A 370 -9.94 -2.11 7.71
N THR A 371 -9.43 -2.61 6.59
CA THR A 371 -9.92 -2.27 5.25
C THR A 371 -11.40 -2.63 5.05
N LEU A 372 -11.97 -3.60 5.81
CA LEU A 372 -13.41 -3.86 5.82
C LEU A 372 -14.23 -2.70 6.38
N ARG A 373 -13.63 -1.87 7.23
CA ARG A 373 -14.34 -0.75 7.85
C ARG A 373 -14.56 0.39 6.86
N GLU A 374 -13.59 0.65 5.99
CA GLU A 374 -13.55 1.90 5.23
C GLU A 374 -13.08 1.79 3.78
N SER A 375 -12.44 0.69 3.35
CA SER A 375 -11.81 0.57 2.02
C SER A 375 -12.49 -0.43 1.09
N MET A 376 -13.73 -0.83 1.36
CA MET A 376 -14.50 -1.67 0.45
C MET A 376 -15.07 -0.86 -0.71
N ILE A 377 -15.17 -1.50 -1.86
CA ILE A 377 -15.75 -0.89 -3.06
C ILE A 377 -17.15 -1.48 -3.23
N ALA A 378 -18.18 -0.68 -3.01
CA ALA A 378 -19.55 -1.10 -3.26
C ALA A 378 -19.96 -0.80 -4.71
N ILE A 379 -20.63 -1.76 -5.35
CA ILE A 379 -21.08 -1.63 -6.73
C ILE A 379 -22.39 -2.37 -6.96
N GLU A 380 -23.27 -1.79 -7.78
CA GLU A 380 -24.49 -2.46 -8.24
C GLU A 380 -24.27 -3.16 -9.59
N PRO A 381 -25.09 -4.16 -9.95
CA PRO A 381 -25.02 -4.83 -11.24
C PRO A 381 -25.14 -3.84 -12.40
N GLY A 382 -24.24 -3.95 -13.39
CA GLY A 382 -24.20 -3.08 -14.58
C GLY A 382 -23.64 -1.68 -14.34
N GLN A 383 -23.16 -1.35 -13.14
CA GLN A 383 -22.46 -0.09 -12.89
C GLN A 383 -20.99 -0.16 -13.31
N ARG A 384 -20.39 1.01 -13.52
CA ARG A 384 -18.95 1.16 -13.70
C ARG A 384 -18.37 2.01 -12.58
N VAL A 385 -17.19 1.66 -12.08
CA VAL A 385 -16.45 2.47 -11.11
C VAL A 385 -15.03 2.75 -11.61
N LYS A 386 -14.53 3.96 -11.34
CA LYS A 386 -13.17 4.36 -11.67
C LYS A 386 -12.26 4.13 -10.47
N LEU A 387 -11.14 3.43 -10.64
CA LEU A 387 -10.16 3.22 -9.59
C LEU A 387 -8.87 3.96 -9.96
N HIS A 388 -8.44 4.86 -9.10
CA HIS A 388 -7.12 5.49 -9.18
C HIS A 388 -6.20 4.71 -8.26
N VAL A 389 -5.20 4.04 -8.81
CA VAL A 389 -4.28 3.20 -8.01
C VAL A 389 -2.90 3.83 -7.99
N LEU A 390 -2.33 3.98 -6.81
CA LEU A 390 -0.95 4.40 -6.57
C LEU A 390 -0.23 3.30 -5.79
N ASP A 391 0.95 2.91 -6.28
CA ASP A 391 1.91 2.15 -5.49
C ASP A 391 2.89 3.11 -4.81
N ALA A 392 2.64 3.41 -3.52
CA ALA A 392 3.52 4.17 -2.66
C ALA A 392 4.37 3.26 -1.74
N SER A 393 4.36 1.95 -1.99
CA SER A 393 5.12 0.98 -1.21
C SER A 393 6.58 0.88 -1.69
N SER A 394 7.43 0.25 -0.89
CA SER A 394 8.85 0.06 -1.24
C SER A 394 9.09 -1.03 -2.29
N GLU A 395 8.06 -1.78 -2.67
CA GLU A 395 8.14 -2.92 -3.56
C GLU A 395 6.97 -2.94 -4.55
N TYR A 396 7.13 -3.60 -5.70
CA TYR A 396 6.02 -3.72 -6.67
C TYR A 396 4.79 -4.41 -6.06
N ILE A 397 3.58 -4.03 -6.45
CA ILE A 397 2.33 -4.72 -6.11
C ILE A 397 1.77 -5.50 -7.31
N ALA A 398 1.04 -6.59 -7.04
CA ALA A 398 0.31 -7.34 -8.05
C ALA A 398 -1.20 -7.28 -7.76
N LEU A 399 -1.88 -6.20 -8.14
CA LEU A 399 -3.28 -5.96 -7.82
C LEU A 399 -4.20 -6.95 -8.54
N HIS A 400 -4.81 -7.88 -7.79
CA HIS A 400 -5.78 -8.83 -8.31
C HIS A 400 -7.21 -8.47 -7.91
N THR A 401 -8.11 -8.50 -8.89
CA THR A 401 -9.56 -8.37 -8.71
C THR A 401 -10.25 -9.71 -8.96
N HIS A 402 -10.93 -10.26 -7.95
CA HIS A 402 -11.71 -11.49 -8.13
C HIS A 402 -13.01 -11.20 -8.85
N GLY A 403 -13.51 -12.16 -9.62
CA GLY A 403 -14.82 -12.09 -10.28
C GLY A 403 -14.96 -11.05 -11.39
N HIS A 404 -13.97 -10.15 -11.51
CA HIS A 404 -13.98 -9.00 -12.40
C HIS A 404 -12.60 -8.85 -13.02
N LYS A 405 -12.56 -8.38 -14.26
CA LYS A 405 -11.36 -7.91 -14.93
C LYS A 405 -11.47 -6.40 -15.07
N VAL A 406 -10.37 -5.71 -14.90
CA VAL A 406 -10.26 -4.26 -15.01
C VAL A 406 -9.65 -3.87 -16.33
N LEU A 407 -10.18 -2.80 -16.94
CA LEU A 407 -9.59 -2.19 -18.13
C LEU A 407 -8.57 -1.14 -17.71
N ILE A 408 -7.32 -1.28 -18.15
CA ILE A 408 -6.30 -0.25 -17.95
C ILE A 408 -6.58 0.92 -18.90
N THR A 409 -6.92 2.08 -18.35
CA THR A 409 -7.29 3.28 -19.13
C THR A 409 -6.20 4.35 -19.14
N HIS A 410 -5.42 4.48 -18.06
CA HIS A 410 -4.31 5.41 -17.94
C HIS A 410 -3.12 4.74 -17.25
N GLN A 411 -1.92 5.19 -17.57
CA GLN A 411 -0.67 4.82 -16.89
C GLN A 411 0.10 6.10 -16.58
N ASP A 412 0.50 6.28 -15.32
CA ASP A 412 1.19 7.47 -14.81
C ASP A 412 0.49 8.79 -15.20
N GLY A 413 -0.84 8.79 -15.18
CA GLY A 413 -1.69 9.91 -15.55
C GLY A 413 -1.86 10.14 -17.06
N VAL A 414 -1.21 9.35 -17.91
CA VAL A 414 -1.33 9.45 -19.37
C VAL A 414 -2.36 8.46 -19.89
N ALA A 415 -3.31 8.94 -20.70
CA ALA A 415 -4.34 8.10 -21.30
C ALA A 415 -3.74 7.05 -22.25
N VAL A 416 -4.10 5.79 -22.04
CA VAL A 416 -3.75 4.68 -22.93
C VAL A 416 -4.67 4.73 -24.16
N PRO A 417 -4.12 4.76 -25.39
CA PRO A 417 -4.92 4.75 -26.61
C PRO A 417 -5.86 3.53 -26.67
N PRO A 418 -7.11 3.64 -27.17
CA PRO A 418 -8.08 2.54 -27.10
C PRO A 418 -7.59 1.19 -27.62
N GLY A 419 -6.80 1.16 -28.71
CA GLY A 419 -6.26 -0.08 -29.27
C GLY A 419 -5.11 -0.71 -28.48
N ALA A 420 -4.58 -0.03 -27.47
CA ALA A 420 -3.51 -0.50 -26.58
C ALA A 420 -4.01 -0.76 -25.15
N ARG A 421 -5.27 -0.46 -24.84
CA ARG A 421 -5.85 -0.78 -23.54
C ARG A 421 -5.96 -2.29 -23.38
N THR A 422 -5.67 -2.77 -22.18
CA THR A 422 -5.71 -4.21 -21.90
C THR A 422 -6.63 -4.48 -20.72
N MET A 423 -7.45 -5.53 -20.86
CA MET A 423 -8.22 -6.11 -19.76
C MET A 423 -7.33 -7.08 -18.99
N ARG A 424 -7.33 -6.96 -17.67
CA ARG A 424 -6.51 -7.79 -16.77
C ARG A 424 -7.29 -8.13 -15.51
N ASP A 425 -7.04 -9.31 -14.96
CA ASP A 425 -7.45 -9.67 -13.60
C ASP A 425 -6.35 -9.33 -12.58
N VAL A 426 -5.08 -9.35 -13.00
CA VAL A 426 -3.90 -8.92 -12.23
C VAL A 426 -3.20 -7.77 -12.94
N VAL A 427 -2.99 -6.67 -12.23
CA VAL A 427 -2.28 -5.47 -12.70
C VAL A 427 -1.05 -5.26 -11.83
N ASP A 428 0.13 -5.31 -12.45
CA ASP A 428 1.40 -5.07 -11.76
C ASP A 428 1.73 -3.57 -11.77
N LEU A 429 2.14 -3.03 -10.63
CA LEU A 429 2.65 -1.66 -10.50
C LEU A 429 4.00 -1.71 -9.77
N MET A 430 4.94 -0.88 -10.20
CA MET A 430 6.20 -0.63 -9.49
C MET A 430 6.06 0.57 -8.54
N PRO A 431 6.96 0.70 -7.54
CA PRO A 431 6.97 1.86 -6.66
C PRO A 431 6.96 3.19 -7.43
N GLY A 432 6.05 4.07 -7.06
CA GLY A 432 5.81 5.37 -7.68
C GLY A 432 4.89 5.34 -8.91
N GLN A 433 4.51 4.17 -9.44
CA GLN A 433 3.61 4.09 -10.59
C GLN A 433 2.15 4.30 -10.21
N ARG A 434 1.37 4.82 -11.16
CA ARG A 434 -0.08 4.95 -11.05
C ARG A 434 -0.78 4.32 -12.24
N VAL A 435 -1.96 3.78 -12.01
CA VAL A 435 -2.84 3.27 -13.07
C VAL A 435 -4.28 3.66 -12.79
N ASP A 436 -4.99 4.08 -13.82
CA ASP A 436 -6.45 4.28 -13.75
C ASP A 436 -7.13 3.07 -14.36
N LEU A 437 -8.01 2.46 -13.57
CA LEU A 437 -8.73 1.25 -13.92
C LEU A 437 -10.21 1.55 -14.06
N ASP A 438 -10.82 0.96 -15.07
CA ASP A 438 -12.26 0.95 -15.30
C ASP A 438 -12.78 -0.46 -14.98
N LEU A 439 -13.59 -0.54 -13.92
CA LEU A 439 -14.21 -1.77 -13.46
C LEU A 439 -15.70 -1.73 -13.82
N ASP A 440 -16.12 -2.67 -14.66
CA ASP A 440 -17.50 -2.82 -15.15
C ASP A 440 -18.17 -4.04 -14.50
N ALA A 441 -19.31 -3.82 -13.85
CA ALA A 441 -20.14 -4.83 -13.21
C ALA A 441 -21.22 -5.42 -14.14
N THR A 442 -21.10 -5.23 -15.45
CA THR A 442 -21.97 -5.87 -16.44
C THR A 442 -21.59 -7.34 -16.60
N ASP A 443 -22.43 -8.22 -16.05
CA ASP A 443 -22.22 -9.68 -16.13
C ASP A 443 -22.26 -10.17 -17.58
N ASP A 444 -21.11 -10.61 -18.07
CA ASP A 444 -20.92 -11.21 -19.38
C ASP A 444 -20.19 -12.57 -19.31
N GLY A 445 -19.92 -13.06 -18.10
CA GLY A 445 -19.21 -14.30 -17.83
C GLY A 445 -17.72 -14.31 -18.23
N LEU A 446 -17.16 -13.20 -18.75
CA LEU A 446 -15.77 -13.12 -19.22
C LEU A 446 -14.98 -12.02 -18.50
N HIS A 447 -15.56 -10.85 -18.39
CA HIS A 447 -15.00 -9.67 -17.74
C HIS A 447 -15.63 -9.42 -16.38
N SER A 448 -16.92 -9.72 -16.20
CA SER A 448 -17.57 -9.77 -14.88
C SER A 448 -18.40 -11.04 -14.77
N TYR A 449 -18.34 -11.69 -13.61
CA TYR A 449 -19.06 -12.93 -13.31
C TYR A 449 -20.34 -12.68 -12.49
N GLY A 450 -20.76 -11.42 -12.39
CA GLY A 450 -21.99 -11.01 -11.73
C GLY A 450 -21.88 -10.73 -10.22
N PRO A 451 -23.05 -10.54 -9.57
CA PRO A 451 -23.11 -10.03 -8.20
C PRO A 451 -22.52 -10.99 -7.17
N GLY A 452 -21.74 -10.46 -6.24
CA GLY A 452 -21.07 -11.27 -5.22
C GLY A 452 -20.34 -10.46 -4.15
N LEU A 453 -19.56 -11.17 -3.35
CA LEU A 453 -18.52 -10.60 -2.51
C LEU A 453 -17.17 -11.06 -3.08
N TRP A 454 -16.48 -10.17 -3.77
CA TRP A 454 -15.28 -10.50 -4.53
C TRP A 454 -14.06 -9.84 -3.90
N MET A 455 -13.02 -10.60 -3.61
CA MET A 455 -11.81 -10.07 -3.01
C MET A 455 -11.02 -9.20 -4.00
N ILE A 456 -10.43 -8.11 -3.50
CA ILE A 456 -9.44 -7.31 -4.22
C ILE A 456 -8.19 -7.29 -3.34
N HIS A 457 -7.05 -7.74 -3.85
CA HIS A 457 -5.85 -7.85 -3.02
C HIS A 457 -4.56 -7.81 -3.82
N ASP A 458 -3.45 -7.49 -3.15
CA ASP A 458 -2.11 -7.75 -3.67
C ASP A 458 -1.88 -9.28 -3.73
N HIS A 459 -1.56 -9.79 -4.91
CA HIS A 459 -1.38 -11.22 -5.19
C HIS A 459 0.01 -11.74 -4.76
N ARG A 460 0.89 -10.88 -4.23
CA ARG A 460 2.11 -11.34 -3.57
C ARG A 460 1.75 -12.04 -2.26
N PRO A 461 2.14 -13.31 -2.03
CA PRO A 461 1.69 -14.07 -0.85
C PRO A 461 2.00 -13.43 0.50
N LYS A 462 3.10 -12.66 0.60
CA LYS A 462 3.43 -11.93 1.84
C LYS A 462 2.50 -10.74 2.11
N ALA A 463 1.96 -10.13 1.05
CA ALA A 463 1.13 -8.93 1.12
C ALA A 463 -0.31 -9.17 1.58
N VAL A 464 -0.68 -10.44 1.79
CA VAL A 464 -1.96 -10.86 2.39
C VAL A 464 -1.79 -11.31 3.85
N THR A 465 -0.78 -10.77 4.54
CA THR A 465 -0.47 -11.08 5.93
C THR A 465 -0.23 -9.81 6.75
N ASN A 466 -0.43 -9.91 8.06
CA ASN A 466 0.08 -8.94 9.03
C ASN A 466 1.18 -9.64 9.82
N ASN A 467 2.44 -9.20 9.66
CA ASN A 467 3.60 -9.83 10.28
C ASN A 467 3.65 -11.36 10.03
N GLY A 468 3.35 -11.77 8.80
CA GLY A 468 3.38 -13.19 8.38
C GLY A 468 2.19 -14.03 8.83
N ILE A 469 1.19 -13.46 9.50
CA ILE A 469 -0.05 -14.15 9.90
C ILE A 469 -1.18 -13.74 8.95
N GLY A 470 -1.79 -14.72 8.31
CA GLY A 470 -2.96 -14.52 7.43
C GLY A 470 -4.28 -14.74 8.19
N HIS A 471 -5.38 -14.10 7.81
CA HIS A 471 -5.51 -13.12 6.71
C HIS A 471 -5.10 -11.71 7.17
N GLY A 472 -4.42 -10.94 6.32
CA GLY A 472 -4.01 -9.57 6.63
C GLY A 472 -3.61 -8.77 5.39
N GLY A 473 -2.96 -7.62 5.59
CA GLY A 473 -2.29 -6.87 4.53
C GLY A 473 -3.20 -6.08 3.57
N SER A 474 -2.71 -5.83 2.36
CA SER A 474 -3.38 -5.00 1.33
C SER A 474 -4.51 -5.76 0.63
N MET A 475 -5.58 -6.02 1.38
CA MET A 475 -6.76 -6.77 0.96
C MET A 475 -8.03 -6.00 1.28
N THR A 476 -9.01 -6.02 0.38
CA THR A 476 -10.37 -5.51 0.56
C THR A 476 -11.36 -6.31 -0.29
N PHE A 477 -12.60 -5.84 -0.41
CA PHE A 477 -13.65 -6.47 -1.21
C PHE A 477 -14.33 -5.48 -2.16
N LEU A 478 -14.63 -5.96 -3.36
CA LEU A 478 -15.72 -5.48 -4.20
C LEU A 478 -17.01 -6.16 -3.72
N ALA A 479 -17.94 -5.38 -3.18
CA ALA A 479 -19.13 -5.88 -2.53
C ALA A 479 -20.40 -5.39 -3.21
N TYR A 480 -21.26 -6.33 -3.58
CA TYR A 480 -22.60 -6.00 -4.05
C TYR A 480 -23.55 -5.84 -2.84
N PRO A 481 -24.43 -4.83 -2.79
CA PRO A 481 -25.22 -4.51 -1.59
C PRO A 481 -26.04 -5.67 -1.00
N GLY A 482 -26.49 -6.62 -1.83
CA GLY A 482 -27.19 -7.83 -1.35
C GLY A 482 -26.37 -8.74 -0.42
N PHE A 483 -25.03 -8.60 -0.41
CA PHE A 483 -24.10 -9.37 0.41
C PHE A 483 -23.61 -8.61 1.65
N LEU A 484 -24.04 -7.37 1.84
CA LEU A 484 -23.68 -6.53 2.99
C LEU A 484 -24.85 -6.42 3.98
N ASP A 485 -24.56 -6.42 5.28
CA ASP A 485 -25.52 -6.11 6.33
C ASP A 485 -25.84 -4.61 6.37
N THR A 486 -26.67 -4.18 7.32
CA THR A 486 -27.06 -2.77 7.47
C THR A 486 -25.90 -1.86 7.90
N GLN A 487 -24.85 -2.43 8.49
CA GLN A 487 -23.62 -1.72 8.84
C GLN A 487 -22.61 -1.70 7.69
N GLY A 488 -22.95 -2.30 6.54
CA GLY A 488 -22.05 -2.34 5.39
C GLY A 488 -20.99 -3.44 5.50
N ILE A 489 -21.14 -4.37 6.44
CA ILE A 489 -20.19 -5.48 6.65
C ILE A 489 -20.68 -6.73 5.90
N PRO A 490 -19.79 -7.55 5.31
CA PRO A 490 -20.19 -8.78 4.63
C PRO A 490 -21.02 -9.74 5.50
N ARG A 491 -22.18 -10.19 5.00
CA ARG A 491 -23.09 -11.15 5.68
C ARG A 491 -22.53 -12.58 5.75
N ALA A 492 -21.57 -12.91 4.89
CA ALA A 492 -21.05 -14.26 4.73
C ALA A 492 -19.52 -14.25 4.68
N ALA A 493 -18.88 -14.78 5.73
CA ALA A 493 -17.69 -15.65 5.70
C ALA A 493 -16.95 -15.61 7.05
N ALA A 494 -16.97 -16.72 7.79
CA ALA A 494 -16.23 -16.93 9.04
C ALA A 494 -16.58 -15.95 10.20
N ASP A 495 -16.12 -16.31 11.40
CA ASP A 495 -16.20 -15.45 12.57
C ASP A 495 -15.18 -14.30 12.42
N LEU A 496 -15.52 -13.30 11.59
CA LEU A 496 -14.70 -12.12 11.30
C LEU A 496 -14.23 -11.45 12.59
N ALA A 497 -15.04 -11.50 13.66
CA ALA A 497 -14.70 -10.94 14.96
C ALA A 497 -13.39 -11.52 15.54
N LYS A 498 -13.00 -12.75 15.18
CA LYS A 498 -11.69 -13.32 15.56
C LYS A 498 -10.51 -12.53 15.01
N LEU A 499 -10.67 -11.91 13.85
CA LEU A 499 -9.64 -11.08 13.22
C LEU A 499 -9.50 -9.72 13.92
N PHE A 500 -10.53 -9.29 14.67
CA PHE A 500 -10.60 -8.03 15.40
C PHE A 500 -10.12 -8.12 16.86
N VAL A 501 -9.46 -9.23 17.22
CA VAL A 501 -8.82 -9.38 18.54
C VAL A 501 -7.40 -8.81 18.46
N PRO A 502 -7.00 -7.82 19.28
CA PRO A 502 -5.65 -7.23 19.22
C PRO A 502 -4.50 -8.25 19.29
N GLY A 503 -4.69 -9.34 20.05
CA GLY A 503 -3.71 -10.42 20.15
C GLY A 503 -3.68 -11.40 18.96
N HIS A 504 -4.58 -11.28 17.98
CA HIS A 504 -4.67 -12.23 16.85
C HIS A 504 -3.37 -12.31 16.05
N TYR A 505 -2.76 -11.16 15.77
CA TYR A 505 -1.51 -11.04 15.02
C TYR A 505 -0.28 -11.03 15.95
N ALA A 506 -0.45 -11.29 17.25
CA ALA A 506 0.61 -11.21 18.25
C ALA A 506 1.44 -12.50 18.39
N THR A 507 1.03 -13.62 17.81
CA THR A 507 1.82 -14.85 17.84
C THR A 507 1.61 -15.65 16.55
N HIS A 508 2.66 -16.26 15.99
CA HIS A 508 2.53 -17.29 14.94
C HIS A 508 1.75 -18.55 15.41
N ALA A 509 1.12 -18.51 16.59
CA ALA A 509 0.29 -19.57 17.15
C ALA A 509 -1.14 -19.48 16.61
N SER A 510 -1.31 -19.50 15.30
CA SER A 510 -2.61 -19.69 14.65
C SER A 510 -2.41 -20.16 13.22
N GLY A 511 -1.73 -21.29 13.07
CA GLY A 511 -2.17 -22.21 12.03
C GLY A 511 -3.66 -22.42 12.26
N MET A 512 -4.48 -22.20 11.23
CA MET A 512 -5.89 -22.59 11.25
C MET A 512 -5.94 -23.99 11.87
N PRO A 513 -6.63 -24.22 13.00
CA PRO A 513 -6.82 -25.57 13.45
C PRO A 513 -7.54 -26.26 12.30
N MET A 514 -6.84 -27.18 11.64
CA MET A 514 -7.47 -28.12 10.73
C MET A 514 -8.69 -28.63 11.49
N PRO A 515 -9.90 -28.63 10.90
CA PRO A 515 -11.04 -29.25 11.56
C PRO A 515 -10.59 -30.63 12.03
N ASP A 516 -10.73 -30.89 13.32
CA ASP A 516 -10.42 -32.19 13.92
C ASP A 516 -11.21 -33.24 13.14
N GLY A 517 -10.56 -33.88 12.17
CA GLY A 517 -11.24 -34.60 11.10
C GLY A 517 -10.42 -34.80 9.82
N ALA A 518 -9.33 -34.05 9.60
CA ALA A 518 -8.44 -34.28 8.46
C ALA A 518 -6.97 -34.35 8.90
N GLY A 519 -6.56 -35.53 9.39
CA GLY A 519 -5.16 -35.93 9.46
C GLY A 519 -4.46 -35.72 10.79
N SER A 520 -4.91 -36.40 11.86
CA SER A 520 -4.02 -36.78 12.95
C SER A 520 -3.97 -38.31 13.04
N THR A 521 -2.79 -38.87 12.82
CA THR A 521 -2.46 -40.26 13.15
C THR A 521 -2.22 -40.46 14.65
N SER A 522 -2.78 -39.61 15.51
CA SER A 522 -2.69 -39.70 16.96
C SER A 522 -3.87 -40.48 17.56
N GLY A 523 -4.17 -41.64 16.95
CA GLY A 523 -5.21 -42.58 17.39
C GLY A 523 -4.70 -43.98 17.71
N PHE A 524 -3.39 -44.17 17.91
CA PHE A 524 -2.82 -45.45 18.35
C PHE A 524 -2.36 -45.40 19.81
N ALA A 525 -3.29 -45.07 20.69
CA ALA A 525 -3.20 -45.40 22.11
C ALA A 525 -4.59 -45.85 22.61
N GLY A 526 -5.16 -46.81 21.90
CA GLY A 526 -6.43 -47.44 22.23
C GLY A 526 -6.47 -48.80 21.53
N THR A 527 -6.45 -49.86 22.32
CA THR A 527 -6.39 -51.25 21.88
C THR A 527 -7.66 -51.65 21.12
N ASP A 528 -7.66 -51.52 19.79
CA ASP A 528 -8.58 -52.26 18.91
C ASP A 528 -7.79 -53.26 18.05
N TRP A 529 -7.69 -54.48 18.56
CA TRP A 529 -7.01 -55.60 17.91
C TRP A 529 -7.71 -56.06 16.62
N ALA A 530 -8.98 -55.70 16.42
CA ALA A 530 -9.74 -56.08 15.22
C ALA A 530 -9.41 -55.17 14.02
N GLY A 531 -9.05 -53.91 14.25
CA GLY A 531 -8.61 -52.97 13.22
C GLY A 531 -7.24 -53.30 12.64
N THR A 532 -6.29 -53.72 13.49
CA THR A 532 -4.93 -54.09 13.07
C THR A 532 -4.90 -55.34 12.21
N LEU A 533 -5.76 -56.33 12.50
CA LEU A 533 -5.92 -57.53 11.69
C LEU A 533 -6.47 -57.25 10.28
N ARG A 534 -7.33 -56.23 10.13
CA ARG A 534 -7.86 -55.82 8.81
C ARG A 534 -6.83 -55.08 7.95
N MET A 535 -5.98 -54.27 8.57
CA MET A 535 -4.92 -53.51 7.88
C MET A 535 -3.78 -54.38 7.36
N VAL A 536 -3.52 -55.53 7.99
CA VAL A 536 -2.49 -56.49 7.55
C VAL A 536 -3.07 -57.55 6.60
N ALA A 537 -4.32 -57.99 6.79
CA ALA A 537 -4.92 -59.03 5.96
C ALA A 537 -5.28 -58.56 4.53
N LEU A 538 -5.69 -57.30 4.35
CA LEU A 538 -6.07 -56.77 3.02
C LEU A 538 -4.89 -56.74 2.01
N PRO A 539 -3.70 -56.21 2.35
CA PRO A 539 -2.58 -56.19 1.42
C PRO A 539 -2.00 -57.60 1.16
N LEU A 540 -2.12 -58.55 2.11
CA LEU A 540 -1.72 -59.95 1.91
C LEU A 540 -2.70 -60.72 1.00
N LEU A 541 -4.00 -60.42 1.05
CA LEU A 541 -4.99 -60.99 0.12
C LEU A 541 -4.84 -60.44 -1.30
N LEU A 542 -4.54 -59.14 -1.45
CA LEU A 542 -4.30 -58.49 -2.74
C LEU A 542 -3.01 -58.97 -3.42
N THR A 543 -1.93 -59.19 -2.65
CA THR A 543 -0.69 -59.78 -3.18
C THR A 543 -0.87 -61.25 -3.56
N GLY A 544 -1.66 -62.02 -2.81
CA GLY A 544 -2.04 -63.40 -3.18
C GLY A 544 -2.88 -63.50 -4.46
N MET A 545 -3.77 -62.54 -4.69
CA MET A 545 -4.60 -62.47 -5.92
C MET A 545 -3.78 -62.11 -7.16
N LEU A 546 -2.79 -61.21 -7.05
CA LEU A 546 -1.92 -60.81 -8.16
C LEU A 546 -0.93 -61.92 -8.57
N VAL A 547 -0.43 -62.71 -7.62
CA VAL A 547 0.43 -63.88 -7.92
C VAL A 547 -0.38 -65.02 -8.57
N SER A 548 -1.67 -65.14 -8.24
CA SER A 548 -2.57 -66.12 -8.86
C SER A 548 -2.98 -65.75 -10.29
N PHE A 549 -3.11 -64.45 -10.61
CA PHE A 549 -3.38 -63.99 -11.98
C PHE A 549 -2.16 -64.07 -12.91
N GLY A 550 -0.95 -63.82 -12.39
CA GLY A 550 0.30 -63.95 -13.16
C GLY A 550 0.65 -65.40 -13.56
N SER A 551 0.22 -66.39 -12.77
CA SER A 551 0.45 -67.82 -13.05
C SER A 551 -0.55 -68.42 -14.06
N LEU A 552 -1.73 -67.82 -14.25
CA LEU A 552 -2.68 -68.22 -15.31
C LEU A 552 -2.24 -67.75 -16.72
N PHE A 553 -1.59 -66.59 -16.85
CA PHE A 553 -1.11 -66.09 -18.14
C PHE A 553 0.16 -66.79 -18.64
N ARG A 554 0.97 -67.38 -17.74
CA ARG A 554 2.16 -68.15 -18.09
C ARG A 554 1.85 -69.57 -18.61
N ARG A 555 0.63 -70.08 -18.42
CA ARG A 555 0.18 -71.39 -18.93
C ARG A 555 -0.52 -71.37 -20.28
N ARG A 556 -0.78 -70.19 -20.88
CA ARG A 556 -1.41 -70.07 -22.22
C ARG A 556 -0.45 -69.76 -23.38
N ARG A 557 0.87 -69.72 -23.14
CA ARG A 557 1.89 -69.43 -24.17
C ARG A 557 2.78 -70.64 -24.52
N ALA A 558 2.27 -71.85 -24.35
CA ALA A 558 2.94 -73.09 -24.71
C ALA A 558 1.96 -74.04 -25.42
N SER A 559 1.41 -73.62 -26.56
CA SER A 559 0.83 -74.51 -27.56
C SER A 559 0.49 -73.69 -28.80
N THR A 560 1.43 -73.59 -29.73
CA THR A 560 1.24 -73.64 -31.19
C THR A 560 2.61 -73.49 -31.84
N HIS A 561 3.10 -74.61 -32.35
CA HIS A 561 4.30 -74.75 -33.15
C HIS A 561 4.11 -74.10 -34.53
N GLY A 562 5.19 -73.47 -35.02
CA GLY A 562 5.87 -73.86 -36.25
C GLY A 562 5.23 -73.51 -37.60
N ALA A 563 5.88 -72.60 -38.33
CA ALA A 563 6.27 -72.81 -39.74
C ALA A 563 7.24 -71.70 -40.19
N GLU A 564 8.36 -72.13 -40.77
CA GLU A 564 9.31 -71.30 -41.53
C GLU A 564 8.63 -70.58 -42.72
N VAL A 565 9.24 -69.49 -43.21
CA VAL A 565 9.76 -69.37 -44.59
C VAL A 565 10.37 -67.97 -44.83
N ASN A 566 11.61 -68.01 -45.33
CA ASN A 566 12.41 -67.03 -46.08
C ASN A 566 11.76 -65.76 -46.68
N GLY A 567 12.53 -64.66 -46.70
CA GLY A 567 12.55 -63.77 -47.88
C GLY A 567 12.86 -62.28 -47.67
N ARG A 568 14.15 -61.92 -47.85
CA ARG A 568 14.70 -60.77 -48.63
C ARG A 568 14.08 -59.35 -48.55
N ASN A 569 14.98 -58.39 -48.24
CA ASN A 569 15.27 -57.12 -48.94
C ASN A 569 14.13 -56.11 -49.21
N GLU A 570 14.27 -54.88 -48.70
CA GLU A 570 14.70 -53.69 -49.47
C GLU A 570 14.47 -52.35 -48.71
N ARG A 571 15.52 -51.51 -48.72
CA ARG A 571 15.54 -50.04 -48.88
C ARG A 571 14.88 -49.07 -47.86
N SER A 572 15.78 -48.33 -47.20
CA SER A 572 15.67 -46.90 -46.78
C SER A 572 15.57 -45.96 -48.02
N PRO A 573 15.39 -44.61 -47.96
CA PRO A 573 15.51 -43.69 -46.80
C PRO A 573 14.59 -42.44 -46.75
N SER A 574 14.82 -41.68 -45.68
CA SER A 574 14.48 -40.28 -45.34
C SER A 574 14.34 -39.24 -46.46
N ILE A 575 13.54 -38.19 -46.21
CA ILE A 575 13.73 -36.86 -46.83
C ILE A 575 13.59 -35.72 -45.79
N ARG A 576 14.59 -34.83 -45.81
CA ARG A 576 14.73 -33.53 -45.15
C ARG A 576 14.22 -32.39 -46.06
N THR A 577 13.74 -31.33 -45.41
CA THR A 577 13.97 -29.88 -45.63
C THR A 577 14.23 -29.34 -47.05
N ILE A 578 13.49 -28.28 -47.45
CA ILE A 578 13.93 -27.32 -48.49
C ILE A 578 13.57 -25.87 -48.13
N HIS A 579 14.59 -25.00 -48.13
CA HIS A 579 14.57 -23.54 -48.26
C HIS A 579 14.40 -23.15 -49.75
N SER A 580 13.86 -21.95 -50.05
CA SER A 580 14.59 -20.91 -50.82
C SER A 580 13.72 -19.71 -51.19
N ALA A 581 14.39 -18.55 -51.17
CA ALA A 581 13.98 -17.19 -51.50
C ALA A 581 13.61 -16.94 -52.98
N LYS A 582 12.98 -15.77 -53.24
CA LYS A 582 13.29 -14.92 -54.41
C LYS A 582 12.88 -13.45 -54.20
N THR A 583 13.77 -12.59 -54.67
CA THR A 583 13.78 -11.12 -54.75
C THR A 583 13.06 -10.59 -55.99
N ALA A 584 12.51 -9.36 -55.94
CA ALA A 584 12.49 -8.42 -57.08
C ALA A 584 12.12 -6.96 -56.69
N LYS A 585 12.96 -6.04 -57.19
CA LYS A 585 12.86 -4.57 -57.26
C LYS A 585 11.64 -4.06 -58.06
N GLY A 586 11.18 -2.83 -57.77
CA GLY A 586 10.95 -1.84 -58.85
C GLY A 586 9.86 -0.76 -58.69
N ARG A 587 10.33 0.48 -58.42
CA ARG A 587 9.97 1.79 -59.05
C ARG A 587 8.61 2.50 -58.79
N ARG A 588 8.77 3.72 -58.23
CA ARG A 588 8.18 5.05 -58.58
C ARG A 588 6.68 5.15 -58.94
N LYS A 589 5.94 5.90 -58.13
CA LYS A 589 5.61 7.31 -58.38
C LYS A 589 5.27 8.00 -57.06
#